data_AF-A0A443NJ26-F1
#
_entry.id   AF-A0A443NJ26-F1
#
_cell.length_a   1.000
_cell.length_b   1.000
_cell.length_c   1.000
_cell.angle_alpha   90.00
_cell.angle_beta   90.00
_cell.angle_gamma   90.00
#
_symmetry.space_group_name_H-M   'P 1'
#
loop_
_entity.id
_entity.type
_entity.pdbx_description
1 polymer ?
#
loop_
_entity_poly.entity_id
_entity_poly.type
_entity_poly.pdbx_seq_one_letter_code
_entity_poly.pdbx_strand_id
1 'polypeptide(L)'
;MSNHSRCAACRFLRRRCPEDCIFSPYFPSTDPQRFACVHKIYGASNVSKMLQQIPVHLRAHAADSIFFEAHARIQDPIYGCVGIISRLQHEIYANQRELANTQAAIAFNNAQQAQAQGTQIQQLQHVDEAPGFIGSCHMDQPSLDHHYHVPGFLSEKTQKSLSRSD
;
A
#
# COMPACT_ATOMS: atom_id res chain seq x y z
N MET A 1 -4.26 -6.67 44.50
CA MET A 1 -5.49 -7.44 44.17
C MET A 1 -6.10 -6.79 42.95
N SER A 2 -5.82 -7.31 41.75
CA SER A 2 -6.41 -6.82 40.50
C SER A 2 -7.92 -7.02 40.59
N ASN A 3 -8.69 -5.93 40.65
CA ASN A 3 -10.12 -5.98 40.41
C ASN A 3 -10.30 -6.54 39.00
N HIS A 4 -10.63 -7.84 38.87
CA HIS A 4 -10.93 -8.45 37.59
C HIS A 4 -12.26 -7.88 37.10
N SER A 5 -12.19 -6.70 36.47
CA SER A 5 -13.33 -6.12 35.78
C SER A 5 -13.76 -7.08 34.68
N ARG A 6 -15.06 -7.36 34.65
CA ARG A 6 -15.64 -8.24 33.62
C ARG A 6 -15.37 -7.63 32.25
N CYS A 7 -14.95 -8.46 31.30
CA CYS A 7 -14.74 -8.01 29.93
C CYS A 7 -16.03 -7.44 29.31
N ALA A 8 -15.90 -6.64 28.25
CA ALA A 8 -17.03 -5.98 27.60
C ALA A 8 -18.11 -6.99 27.16
N ALA A 9 -17.70 -8.15 26.64
CA ALA A 9 -18.61 -9.21 26.23
C ALA A 9 -19.47 -9.75 27.38
N CYS A 10 -18.84 -10.13 28.48
CA CYS A 10 -19.53 -10.71 29.64
C CYS A 10 -20.38 -9.66 30.38
N ARG A 11 -19.97 -8.39 30.34
CA ARG A 11 -20.81 -7.27 30.80
C ARG A 11 -22.05 -7.11 29.92
N PHE A 12 -21.89 -7.06 28.59
CA PHE A 12 -22.98 -6.90 27.63
C PHE A 12 -23.99 -8.05 27.71
N LEU A 13 -23.50 -9.29 27.76
CA LEU A 13 -24.30 -10.51 27.86
C LEU A 13 -24.87 -10.79 29.27
N ARG A 14 -24.60 -9.91 30.25
CA ARG A 14 -25.07 -10.04 31.65
C ARG A 14 -24.70 -11.39 32.33
N ARG A 15 -23.56 -12.01 31.98
CA ARG A 15 -23.10 -13.31 32.51
C ARG A 15 -21.71 -13.25 33.17
N ARG A 16 -21.42 -14.09 34.16
CA ARG A 16 -20.09 -14.15 34.81
C ARG A 16 -18.97 -14.29 33.77
N CYS A 17 -17.87 -13.57 33.96
CA CYS A 17 -16.66 -13.72 33.14
C CYS A 17 -15.79 -14.81 33.78
N PRO A 18 -15.59 -15.97 33.14
CA PRO A 18 -14.66 -16.98 33.65
C PRO A 18 -13.20 -16.57 33.39
N GLU A 19 -12.24 -17.22 34.05
CA GLU A 19 -10.80 -16.96 33.90
C GLU A 19 -10.30 -17.29 32.48
N ASP A 20 -10.86 -18.32 31.85
CA ASP A 20 -10.56 -18.78 30.49
C ASP A 20 -11.47 -18.16 29.41
N CYS A 21 -12.05 -16.99 29.70
CA CYS A 21 -12.99 -16.32 28.79
C CYS A 21 -12.33 -15.97 27.44
N ILE A 22 -12.79 -16.60 26.36
CA ILE A 22 -12.33 -16.36 24.98
C ILE A 22 -12.43 -14.90 24.53
N PHE A 23 -13.36 -14.13 25.10
CA PHE A 23 -13.56 -12.72 24.75
C PHE A 23 -12.67 -11.77 25.55
N SER A 24 -12.21 -12.18 26.75
CA SER A 24 -11.54 -11.27 27.68
C SER A 24 -10.29 -10.60 27.11
N PRO A 25 -9.39 -11.31 26.40
CA PRO A 25 -8.19 -10.69 25.84
C PRO A 25 -8.46 -9.66 24.72
N TYR A 26 -9.61 -9.73 24.05
CA TYR A 26 -9.86 -8.98 22.80
C TYR A 26 -10.98 -7.94 22.91
N PHE A 27 -11.80 -8.02 23.96
CA PHE A 27 -12.92 -7.13 24.23
C PHE A 27 -12.83 -6.58 25.67
N PRO A 28 -11.87 -5.68 25.93
CA PRO A 28 -11.63 -5.15 27.27
C PRO A 28 -12.79 -4.30 27.75
N SER A 29 -12.95 -4.17 29.08
CA SER A 29 -14.03 -3.36 29.68
C SER A 29 -13.96 -1.87 29.36
N THR A 30 -12.79 -1.39 28.93
CA THR A 30 -12.52 0.00 28.52
C THR A 30 -13.18 0.38 27.19
N ASP A 31 -13.50 -0.61 26.36
CA ASP A 31 -14.16 -0.39 25.06
C ASP A 31 -15.43 -1.28 24.92
N PRO A 32 -16.53 -0.88 25.57
CA PRO A 32 -17.80 -1.61 25.46
C PRO A 32 -18.40 -1.58 24.04
N GLN A 33 -18.14 -0.50 23.28
CA GLN A 33 -18.71 -0.33 21.94
C GLN A 33 -18.15 -1.35 20.96
N ARG A 34 -16.87 -1.69 21.08
CA ARG A 34 -16.25 -2.74 20.28
C ARG A 34 -17.00 -4.06 20.33
N PHE A 35 -17.40 -4.51 21.52
CA PHE A 35 -18.21 -5.73 21.64
C PHE A 35 -19.64 -5.53 21.12
N ALA A 36 -20.26 -4.38 21.38
CA ALA A 36 -21.61 -4.09 20.90
C ALA A 36 -21.70 -4.13 19.37
N CYS A 37 -20.70 -3.58 18.67
CA CYS A 37 -20.61 -3.60 17.21
C CYS A 37 -20.53 -5.03 16.67
N VAL A 38 -19.56 -5.83 17.13
CA VAL A 38 -19.39 -7.21 16.64
C VAL A 38 -20.60 -8.08 16.98
N HIS A 39 -21.21 -7.86 18.15
CA HIS A 39 -22.41 -8.58 18.55
C HIS A 39 -23.59 -8.27 17.64
N LYS A 40 -23.77 -7.01 17.24
CA LYS A 40 -24.86 -6.59 16.36
C LYS A 40 -24.76 -7.23 14.98
N ILE A 41 -23.56 -7.38 14.42
CA ILE A 41 -23.35 -7.88 13.05
C ILE A 41 -23.19 -9.40 13.00
N TYR A 42 -22.35 -9.97 13.86
CA TYR A 42 -22.01 -11.39 13.81
C TYR A 42 -22.70 -12.20 14.92
N GLY A 43 -23.00 -11.58 16.06
CA GLY A 43 -23.49 -12.26 17.26
C GLY A 43 -22.38 -12.95 18.06
N ALA A 44 -22.57 -13.06 19.38
CA ALA A 44 -21.54 -13.58 20.29
C ALA A 44 -21.08 -15.00 19.93
N SER A 45 -22.02 -15.90 19.62
CA SER A 45 -21.70 -17.31 19.34
C SER A 45 -20.85 -17.48 18.10
N ASN A 46 -21.11 -16.70 17.05
CA ASN A 46 -20.32 -16.78 15.81
C ASN A 46 -18.92 -16.21 16.02
N VAL A 47 -18.80 -15.06 16.70
CA VAL A 47 -17.48 -14.49 17.04
C VAL A 47 -16.66 -15.47 17.89
N SER A 48 -17.29 -16.14 18.87
CA SER A 48 -16.63 -17.18 19.67
C SER A 48 -16.08 -18.31 18.80
N LYS A 49 -16.90 -18.84 17.87
CA LYS A 49 -16.49 -19.91 16.95
C LYS A 49 -15.36 -19.48 16.02
N MET A 50 -15.47 -18.28 15.44
CA MET A 50 -14.44 -17.71 14.57
C MET A 50 -13.10 -17.58 15.31
N LEU A 51 -13.10 -17.03 16.52
CA LEU A 51 -11.88 -16.90 17.31
C LEU A 51 -11.29 -18.28 17.69
N GLN A 52 -12.13 -19.25 18.03
CA GLN A 52 -11.67 -20.60 18.38
C GLN A 52 -10.95 -21.31 17.22
N GLN A 53 -11.39 -21.08 15.99
CA GLN A 53 -10.78 -21.67 14.77
C GLN A 53 -9.43 -21.03 14.40
N ILE A 54 -9.10 -19.88 14.99
CA ILE A 54 -7.88 -19.14 14.68
C ILE A 54 -6.79 -19.48 15.70
N PRO A 55 -5.52 -19.69 15.28
CA PRO A 55 -4.40 -19.85 16.20
C PRO A 55 -4.29 -18.68 17.19
N VAL A 56 -3.99 -18.97 18.45
CA VAL A 56 -4.05 -17.99 19.56
C VAL A 56 -3.29 -16.70 19.25
N HIS A 57 -2.10 -16.80 18.63
CA HIS A 57 -1.26 -15.66 18.29
C HIS A 57 -1.85 -14.72 17.23
N LEU A 58 -2.82 -15.18 16.41
CA LEU A 58 -3.49 -14.38 15.39
C LEU A 58 -4.85 -13.85 15.84
N ARG A 59 -5.41 -14.35 16.95
CA ARG A 59 -6.75 -13.99 17.40
C ARG A 59 -6.93 -12.50 17.69
N ALA A 60 -5.87 -11.82 18.15
CA ALA A 60 -5.92 -10.37 18.38
C ALA A 60 -6.18 -9.62 17.05
N HIS A 61 -5.37 -9.89 16.03
CA HIS A 61 -5.57 -9.33 14.68
C HIS A 61 -6.92 -9.71 14.09
N ALA A 62 -7.36 -10.96 14.25
CA ALA A 62 -8.66 -11.39 13.78
C ALA A 62 -9.81 -10.62 14.48
N ALA A 63 -9.71 -10.39 15.79
CA ALA A 63 -10.70 -9.60 16.52
C ALA A 63 -10.73 -8.14 16.04
N ASP A 64 -9.57 -7.56 15.68
CA ASP A 64 -9.50 -6.23 15.07
C ASP A 64 -10.20 -6.19 13.70
N SER A 65 -9.95 -7.17 12.84
CA SER A 65 -10.62 -7.29 11.54
C SER A 65 -12.13 -7.47 11.68
N ILE A 66 -12.59 -8.37 12.57
CA ILE A 66 -14.01 -8.59 12.83
C ILE A 66 -14.68 -7.31 13.35
N PHE A 67 -14.01 -6.57 14.24
CA PHE A 67 -14.52 -5.28 14.71
C PHE A 67 -14.59 -4.25 13.60
N PHE A 68 -13.54 -4.11 12.79
CA PHE A 68 -13.51 -3.17 11.67
C PHE A 68 -14.64 -3.45 10.68
N GLU A 69 -14.83 -4.70 10.27
CA GLU A 69 -15.90 -5.10 9.37
C GLU A 69 -17.29 -4.85 9.99
N ALA A 70 -17.49 -5.22 11.26
CA ALA A 70 -18.75 -4.95 11.96
C ALA A 70 -19.05 -3.44 12.02
N HIS A 71 -18.05 -2.65 12.36
CA HIS A 71 -18.18 -1.20 12.46
C HIS A 71 -18.50 -0.60 11.08
N ALA A 72 -17.78 -1.00 10.04
CA ALA A 72 -18.06 -0.55 8.67
C ALA A 72 -19.49 -0.90 8.24
N ARG A 73 -19.98 -2.10 8.57
CA ARG A 73 -21.36 -2.53 8.27
C ARG A 73 -22.43 -1.76 9.06
N ILE A 74 -22.09 -1.26 10.25
CA ILE A 74 -22.99 -0.40 11.03
C ILE A 74 -23.07 1.00 10.40
N GLN A 75 -21.95 1.56 9.94
CA GLN A 75 -21.90 2.87 9.29
C GLN A 75 -22.54 2.84 7.89
N ASP A 76 -22.32 1.75 7.15
CA ASP A 76 -22.90 1.51 5.83
C ASP A 76 -23.61 0.15 5.80
N PRO A 77 -24.94 0.13 6.05
CA PRO A 77 -25.75 -1.09 6.03
C PRO A 77 -25.94 -1.70 4.64
N ILE A 78 -25.48 -1.06 3.57
CA ILE A 78 -25.60 -1.59 2.20
C ILE A 78 -24.27 -2.21 1.77
N TYR A 79 -23.17 -1.46 1.83
CA TYR A 79 -21.88 -1.92 1.31
C TYR A 79 -20.84 -2.23 2.40
N GLY A 80 -20.95 -1.68 3.60
CA GLY A 80 -19.99 -1.91 4.69
C GLY A 80 -18.53 -1.69 4.26
N CYS A 81 -17.65 -2.65 4.56
CA CYS A 81 -16.25 -2.58 4.15
C CYS A 81 -16.04 -2.69 2.63
N VAL A 82 -17.00 -3.24 1.87
CA VAL A 82 -16.91 -3.30 0.40
C VAL A 82 -16.97 -1.90 -0.22
N GLY A 83 -17.75 -0.99 0.37
CA GLY A 83 -17.77 0.42 -0.05
C GLY A 83 -16.41 1.09 0.15
N ILE A 84 -15.73 0.78 1.25
CA ILE A 84 -14.37 1.26 1.53
C ILE A 84 -13.39 0.72 0.48
N ILE A 85 -13.43 -0.58 0.19
CA ILE A 85 -12.60 -1.22 -0.82
C ILE A 85 -12.80 -0.56 -2.18
N SER A 86 -14.06 -0.39 -2.61
CA SER A 86 -14.39 0.23 -3.90
C SER A 86 -13.89 1.67 -4.02
N ARG A 87 -13.99 2.46 -2.94
CA ARG A 87 -13.46 3.83 -2.91
C ARG A 87 -11.95 3.84 -3.05
N LEU A 88 -11.25 3.03 -2.25
CA LEU A 88 -9.79 2.94 -2.30
C LEU A 88 -9.30 2.47 -3.67
N GLN A 89 -9.98 1.52 -4.30
CA GLN A 89 -9.67 1.08 -5.66
C GLN A 89 -9.81 2.23 -6.67
N HIS A 90 -10.88 3.02 -6.61
CA HIS A 90 -11.03 4.20 -7.45
C HIS A 90 -9.91 5.23 -7.23
N GLU A 91 -9.54 5.49 -5.98
CA GLU A 91 -8.44 6.42 -5.64
C GLU A 91 -7.11 5.92 -6.22
N ILE A 92 -6.81 4.61 -6.10
CA ILE A 92 -5.62 4.01 -6.71
C ILE A 92 -5.61 4.22 -8.22
N TYR A 93 -6.72 3.93 -8.92
CA TYR A 93 -6.78 4.10 -10.37
C TYR A 93 -6.66 5.57 -10.79
N ALA A 94 -7.29 6.48 -10.08
CA ALA A 94 -7.21 7.91 -10.36
C ALA A 94 -5.77 8.42 -10.21
N ASN A 95 -5.10 8.04 -9.12
CA ASN A 95 -3.72 8.42 -8.84
C ASN A 95 -2.73 7.81 -9.86
N GLN A 96 -2.93 6.55 -10.24
CA GLN A 96 -2.12 5.91 -11.29
C GLN A 96 -2.27 6.61 -12.64
N ARG A 97 -3.49 7.02 -13.00
CA ARG A 97 -3.75 7.78 -14.22
C ARG A 97 -3.06 9.14 -14.19
N GLU A 98 -3.15 9.86 -13.08
CA GLU A 98 -2.49 11.16 -12.91
C GLU A 98 -0.96 11.06 -13.01
N LEU A 99 -0.39 10.02 -12.40
CA LEU A 99 1.04 9.72 -12.51
C LEU A 99 1.45 9.48 -13.96
N ALA A 100 0.69 8.65 -14.69
CA ALA A 100 0.97 8.37 -16.10
C ALA A 100 0.88 9.63 -16.98
N ASN A 101 -0.12 10.48 -16.75
CA ASN A 101 -0.28 11.75 -17.47
C ASN A 101 0.90 12.70 -17.21
N THR A 102 1.32 12.82 -15.95
CA THR A 102 2.47 13.67 -15.57
C THR A 102 3.76 13.16 -16.19
N GLN A 103 3.99 11.84 -16.16
CA GLN A 103 5.16 11.22 -16.80
C GLN A 103 5.18 11.44 -18.31
N ALA A 104 4.03 11.30 -18.99
CA ALA A 104 3.92 11.57 -20.42
C ALA A 104 4.20 13.05 -20.75
N ALA A 105 3.70 13.98 -19.94
CA ALA A 105 3.96 15.41 -20.11
C ALA A 105 5.45 15.75 -19.93
N ILE A 106 6.12 15.16 -18.93
CA ILE A 106 7.56 15.32 -18.71
C ILE A 106 8.36 14.79 -19.92
N ALA A 107 8.04 13.58 -20.38
CA ALA A 107 8.72 12.98 -21.54
C ALA A 107 8.57 13.84 -22.81
N PHE A 108 7.37 14.37 -23.03
CA PHE A 108 7.08 15.26 -24.16
C PHE A 108 7.90 16.57 -24.08
N ASN A 109 7.94 17.22 -22.92
CA ASN A 109 8.73 18.43 -22.73
C ASN A 109 10.24 18.18 -22.90
N ASN A 110 10.76 17.07 -22.37
CA ASN A 110 12.16 16.70 -22.53
C ASN A 110 12.51 16.43 -24.00
N ALA A 111 11.63 15.79 -24.76
CA ALA A 111 11.82 15.55 -26.19
C ALA A 111 11.84 16.87 -26.99
N GLN A 112 10.95 17.82 -26.66
CA GLN A 112 10.97 19.15 -27.29
C GLN A 112 12.26 19.92 -26.98
N GLN A 113 12.73 19.88 -25.72
CA GLN A 113 13.98 20.53 -25.33
C GLN A 113 15.18 19.95 -26.06
N ALA A 114 15.25 18.62 -26.20
CA ALA A 114 16.31 17.95 -26.96
C ALA A 114 16.31 18.35 -28.44
N GLN A 115 15.13 18.48 -29.06
CA GLN A 115 15.00 18.97 -30.44
C GLN A 115 15.46 20.43 -30.55
N ALA A 116 15.03 21.32 -29.66
CA ALA A 116 15.42 22.73 -29.69
C ALA A 116 16.93 22.95 -29.49
N GLN A 117 17.58 22.15 -28.64
CA GLN A 117 19.03 22.18 -28.47
C GLN A 117 19.79 21.63 -29.69
N GLY A 118 19.26 20.58 -30.34
CA GLY A 118 19.83 20.04 -31.57
C GLY A 118 19.85 21.05 -32.73
N THR A 119 18.78 21.86 -32.87
CA THR A 119 18.71 22.90 -33.92
C THR A 119 19.67 24.07 -33.65
N GLN A 120 19.95 24.41 -32.38
CA GLN A 120 20.93 25.46 -32.05
C GLN A 120 22.39 25.02 -32.32
N ILE A 121 22.75 23.76 -32.07
CA ILE A 121 24.11 23.25 -32.37
C ILE A 121 24.37 23.22 -33.87
N GLN A 122 23.36 22.91 -34.69
CA GLN A 122 23.50 22.87 -36.14
C GLN A 122 23.60 24.26 -36.81
N GLN A 123 23.15 25.32 -36.14
CA GLN A 123 23.32 26.71 -36.61
C GLN A 123 24.67 27.34 -36.22
N LEU A 124 25.38 26.81 -35.22
CA LEU A 124 26.73 27.26 -34.84
C LEU A 124 27.87 26.63 -35.67
N GLN A 125 27.57 25.70 -36.59
CA GLN A 125 28.55 25.06 -37.48
C GLN A 125 28.62 25.68 -38.90
N HIS A 126 27.89 26.78 -39.16
CA HIS A 126 27.89 27.45 -40.47
C HIS A 126 28.41 28.90 -40.41
N VAL A 127 29.60 29.11 -39.84
CA VAL A 127 30.37 30.34 -40.09
C VAL A 127 31.84 29.97 -40.34
N ASP A 128 32.32 30.35 -41.52
CA ASP A 128 33.70 30.32 -42.05
C ASP A 128 34.34 28.97 -42.43
N GLU A 129 34.19 28.62 -43.71
CA GLU A 129 35.15 27.78 -44.43
C GLU A 129 36.10 28.69 -45.23
N ALA A 130 37.31 28.93 -44.71
CA ALA A 130 38.45 29.45 -45.46
C ALA A 130 39.79 28.87 -44.92
N PRO A 131 40.84 28.71 -45.75
CA PRO A 131 41.89 27.70 -45.55
C PRO A 131 43.22 28.25 -44.97
N GLY A 132 43.95 27.38 -44.26
CA GLY A 132 45.31 27.61 -43.72
C GLY A 132 45.29 27.97 -42.23
N PHE A 133 46.06 27.40 -41.31
CA PHE A 133 47.51 27.19 -41.29
C PHE A 133 47.86 26.33 -40.05
N ILE A 134 49.03 25.70 -40.08
CA ILE A 134 49.59 24.71 -39.15
C ILE A 134 49.75 25.24 -37.71
N GLY A 135 49.47 24.41 -36.68
CA GLY A 135 49.89 24.67 -35.30
C GLY A 135 49.55 23.52 -34.33
N SER A 136 50.58 22.90 -33.76
CA SER A 136 50.55 21.63 -33.01
C SER A 136 50.15 21.76 -31.53
N CYS A 137 49.83 20.59 -30.96
CA CYS A 137 49.98 20.11 -29.58
C CYS A 137 49.26 20.81 -28.40
N HIS A 138 48.35 20.08 -27.73
CA HIS A 138 48.68 19.45 -26.44
C HIS A 138 47.64 18.38 -26.06
N MET A 139 48.14 17.24 -25.57
CA MET A 139 47.37 16.24 -24.83
C MET A 139 47.01 16.80 -23.46
N ASP A 140 45.79 16.57 -23.00
CA ASP A 140 45.51 16.15 -21.61
C ASP A 140 44.07 15.60 -21.50
N GLN A 141 43.97 14.28 -21.33
CA GLN A 141 42.87 13.59 -20.64
C GLN A 141 43.17 13.67 -19.13
N PRO A 142 42.20 13.56 -18.18
CA PRO A 142 41.30 12.40 -18.14
C PRO A 142 39.90 12.56 -17.47
N SER A 143 39.07 11.53 -17.74
CA SER A 143 38.08 10.86 -16.89
C SER A 143 37.02 11.67 -16.11
N LEU A 144 35.76 11.46 -16.46
CA LEU A 144 34.68 11.46 -15.47
C LEU A 144 33.76 10.24 -15.70
N ASP A 145 33.94 9.22 -14.86
CA ASP A 145 32.98 8.15 -14.68
C ASP A 145 31.68 8.75 -14.13
N HIS A 146 30.59 8.63 -14.89
CA HIS A 146 29.24 8.73 -14.35
C HIS A 146 28.42 7.55 -14.85
N HIS A 147 28.51 6.45 -14.11
CA HIS A 147 27.56 5.36 -14.16
C HIS A 147 26.19 5.86 -13.66
N TYR A 148 25.27 6.13 -14.58
CA TYR A 148 23.84 6.18 -14.26
C TYR A 148 23.31 4.76 -14.13
N HIS A 149 23.17 4.31 -12.88
CA HIS A 149 22.41 3.10 -12.55
C HIS A 149 20.92 3.48 -12.48
N VAL A 150 20.13 2.95 -13.40
CA VAL A 150 18.66 2.98 -13.35
C VAL A 150 18.18 1.63 -12.83
N PRO A 151 17.59 1.52 -11.62
CA PRO A 151 16.95 0.29 -11.21
C PRO A 151 15.66 0.11 -11.99
N GLY A 152 15.67 -0.91 -12.85
CA GLY A 152 14.53 -1.36 -13.62
C GLY A 152 13.43 -1.96 -12.74
N PHE A 153 12.20 -1.64 -13.15
CA PHE A 153 10.95 -2.31 -12.83
C PHE A 153 11.09 -3.84 -13.07
N LEU A 154 10.93 -4.66 -12.03
CA LEU A 154 10.57 -6.08 -12.21
C LEU A 154 9.05 -6.21 -12.11
N SER A 155 8.45 -6.60 -13.22
CA SER A 155 7.05 -7.01 -13.32
C SER A 155 6.88 -8.38 -12.67
N GLU A 156 6.06 -8.47 -11.62
CA GLU A 156 5.55 -9.72 -11.06
C GLU A 156 4.56 -10.38 -12.04
N LYS A 157 5.11 -11.05 -13.04
CA LYS A 157 4.43 -12.12 -13.78
C LYS A 157 5.41 -13.26 -13.96
N THR A 158 5.38 -14.23 -13.05
CA THR A 158 5.54 -15.69 -13.26
C THR A 158 5.95 -16.37 -11.94
N GLN A 159 4.96 -16.67 -11.09
CA GLN A 159 5.05 -17.80 -10.16
C GLN A 159 3.70 -18.52 -10.18
N LYS A 160 3.53 -19.34 -11.21
CA LYS A 160 2.49 -20.37 -11.28
C LYS A 160 3.03 -21.53 -12.09
N SER A 161 3.83 -22.40 -11.44
CA SER A 161 4.00 -23.83 -11.75
C SER A 161 5.27 -24.37 -11.05
N LEU A 162 5.21 -25.64 -10.63
CA LEU A 162 6.16 -26.40 -9.79
C LEU A 162 6.05 -26.06 -8.29
N SER A 163 5.56 -26.90 -7.39
CA SER A 163 5.69 -28.36 -7.28
C SER A 163 4.44 -29.04 -6.67
N ARG A 164 3.83 -29.92 -7.47
CA ARG A 164 3.26 -31.19 -6.99
C ARG A 164 4.37 -32.25 -7.13
N SER A 165 4.32 -33.30 -6.30
CA SER A 165 5.34 -34.33 -5.99
C SER A 165 6.28 -33.82 -4.90
N ASP A 166 6.30 -34.36 -3.68
CA ASP A 166 5.99 -35.71 -3.18
C ASP A 166 4.85 -35.78 -2.15
#